data_AF-A0A2N9MW61-F1
#
_entry.id   AF-A0A2N9MW61-F1
#
_cell.length_a   1.000
_cell.length_b   1.000
_cell.length_c   1.000
_cell.angle_alpha   90.00
_cell.angle_beta   90.00
_cell.angle_gamma   90.00
#
_symmetry.space_group_name_H-M   'P 1'
#
loop_
_entity.id
_entity.type
_entity.pdbx_description
1 polymer ?
#
loop_
_entity_poly.entity_id
_entity_poly.type
_entity_poly.pdbx_seq_one_letter_code
_entity_poly.pdbx_strand_id
1 'polypeptide(L)'
;MEGIDVQAIVRQAVQEFVNNTEHTKNEPAYKAELQEERKRREQLERRLNELVEENKRSRKAAEDAERNSTVRAELQRLGVAKIDLAFKAVQDSIVRGEDGRFVARGDTGEVPMKEYLTGFVNENPELLPARIPGGTGMTATLKAAATGNEMVSIERIRPGMSAEEMQRVREEIVRVASQSLKGL
;
A
#
# COMPACT_ATOMS: atom_id res chain seq x y z
N MET A 1 -90.97 -25.78 -6.65
CA MET A 1 -90.04 -25.71 -5.51
C MET A 1 -88.77 -26.39 -5.96
N GLU A 2 -87.74 -25.61 -6.30
CA GLU A 2 -86.38 -26.15 -6.43
C GLU A 2 -85.97 -26.61 -5.03
N GLY A 3 -85.93 -27.93 -4.83
CA GLY A 3 -85.39 -28.49 -3.61
C GLY A 3 -83.90 -28.18 -3.59
N ILE A 4 -83.47 -27.46 -2.56
CA ILE A 4 -82.04 -27.21 -2.30
C ILE A 4 -81.32 -28.56 -2.36
N ASP A 5 -80.35 -28.71 -3.26
CA ASP A 5 -79.58 -29.94 -3.39
C ASP A 5 -78.57 -30.03 -2.24
N VAL A 6 -79.07 -30.52 -1.11
CA VAL A 6 -78.30 -30.72 0.12
C VAL A 6 -77.10 -31.63 -0.14
N GLN A 7 -77.20 -32.57 -1.08
CA GLN A 7 -76.13 -33.51 -1.39
C GLN A 7 -74.98 -32.81 -2.12
N ALA A 8 -75.27 -31.90 -3.04
CA ALA A 8 -74.27 -31.05 -3.69
C ALA A 8 -73.59 -30.11 -2.69
N ILE A 9 -74.35 -29.49 -1.79
CA ILE A 9 -73.80 -28.60 -0.75
C ILE A 9 -72.87 -29.36 0.19
N VAL A 10 -73.28 -30.55 0.65
CA VAL A 10 -72.44 -31.39 1.53
C VAL A 10 -71.17 -31.85 0.80
N ARG A 11 -71.29 -32.25 -0.47
CA ARG A 11 -70.12 -32.68 -1.26
C ARG A 11 -69.14 -31.53 -1.47
N GLN A 12 -69.64 -30.32 -1.77
CA GLN A 12 -68.84 -29.11 -1.89
C GLN A 12 -68.18 -28.73 -0.56
N ALA A 13 -68.90 -28.78 0.56
CA ALA A 13 -68.34 -28.47 1.88
C ALA A 13 -67.24 -29.45 2.30
N VAL A 14 -67.40 -30.75 2.01
CA VAL A 14 -66.35 -31.76 2.26
C VAL A 14 -65.13 -31.51 1.37
N GLN A 15 -65.34 -31.16 0.10
CA GLN A 15 -64.25 -30.87 -0.84
C GLN A 15 -63.46 -29.62 -0.44
N GLU A 16 -64.15 -28.55 -0.02
CA GLU A 16 -63.51 -27.34 0.50
C GLU A 16 -62.77 -27.58 1.82
N PHE A 17 -63.32 -28.41 2.72
CA PHE A 17 -62.63 -28.78 3.95
C PHE A 17 -61.34 -29.56 3.67
N VAL A 18 -61.38 -30.54 2.76
CA VAL A 18 -60.19 -31.30 2.36
C VAL A 18 -59.16 -30.37 1.72
N ASN A 19 -59.57 -29.48 0.81
CA ASN A 19 -58.67 -28.51 0.20
C ASN A 19 -58.07 -27.53 1.24
N ASN A 20 -58.87 -26.98 2.16
CA ASN A 20 -58.36 -26.10 3.22
C ASN A 20 -57.42 -26.82 4.20
N THR A 21 -57.71 -28.09 4.51
CA THR A 21 -56.86 -28.89 5.41
C THR A 21 -55.52 -29.20 4.75
N GLU A 22 -55.50 -29.48 3.45
CA GLU A 22 -54.26 -29.67 2.71
C GLU A 22 -53.49 -28.36 2.53
N HIS A 23 -54.18 -27.24 2.26
CA HIS A 23 -53.57 -25.91 2.20
C HIS A 23 -52.96 -25.47 3.55
N THR A 24 -53.64 -25.72 4.66
CA THR A 24 -53.14 -25.37 6.01
C THR A 24 -51.96 -26.24 6.46
N LYS A 25 -51.85 -27.49 5.95
CA LYS A 25 -50.66 -28.33 6.19
C LYS A 25 -49.45 -27.88 5.35
N ASN A 26 -49.68 -27.37 4.15
CA ASN A 26 -48.61 -26.95 3.22
C ASN A 26 -48.18 -25.49 3.41
N GLU A 27 -49.04 -24.62 3.97
CA GLU A 27 -48.71 -23.22 4.29
C GLU A 27 -47.46 -23.06 5.18
N PRO A 28 -47.28 -23.86 6.26
CA PRO A 28 -46.09 -23.81 7.11
C PRO A 28 -44.81 -24.15 6.36
N ALA A 29 -44.86 -25.13 5.45
CA ALA A 29 -43.72 -25.53 4.63
C ALA A 29 -43.33 -24.42 3.65
N TYR A 30 -44.30 -23.82 2.96
CA TYR A 30 -44.05 -22.69 2.05
C TYR A 30 -43.50 -21.46 2.78
N LYS A 31 -44.02 -21.17 3.99
CA LYS A 31 -43.49 -20.09 4.85
C LYS A 31 -42.06 -20.38 5.31
N ALA A 32 -41.73 -21.64 5.62
CA ALA A 32 -40.38 -22.04 5.98
C ALA A 32 -39.41 -21.89 4.80
N GLU A 33 -39.77 -22.37 3.61
CA GLU A 33 -38.98 -22.21 2.39
C GLU A 33 -38.73 -20.74 2.07
N LEU A 34 -39.76 -19.89 2.16
CA LEU A 34 -39.61 -18.45 1.93
C LEU A 34 -38.67 -17.79 2.96
N GLN A 35 -38.69 -18.25 4.21
CA GLN A 35 -37.78 -17.74 5.24
C GLN A 35 -36.34 -18.21 5.00
N GLU A 36 -36.14 -19.46 4.59
CA GLU A 36 -34.82 -19.97 4.21
C GLU A 36 -34.25 -19.22 3.02
N GLU A 37 -35.07 -18.95 2.01
CA GLU A 37 -34.65 -18.20 0.83
C GLU A 37 -34.29 -16.75 1.18
N ARG A 38 -35.06 -16.11 2.08
CA ARG A 38 -34.71 -14.78 2.62
C ARG A 38 -33.40 -14.79 3.38
N LYS A 39 -33.18 -15.77 4.27
CA LYS A 39 -31.93 -15.91 5.02
C LYS A 39 -30.74 -16.15 4.09
N ARG A 40 -30.91 -16.99 3.07
CA ARG A 40 -29.89 -17.29 2.07
C ARG A 40 -29.56 -16.06 1.24
N ARG A 41 -30.58 -15.33 0.77
CA ARG A 41 -30.42 -14.08 0.03
C ARG A 41 -29.72 -13.02 0.88
N GLU A 42 -30.15 -12.82 2.12
CA GLU A 42 -29.54 -11.86 3.04
C GLU A 42 -28.06 -12.21 3.32
N GLN A 43 -27.75 -13.50 3.53
CA GLN A 43 -26.37 -13.94 3.72
C GLN A 43 -25.51 -13.67 2.48
N LEU A 44 -26.04 -13.90 1.29
CA LEU A 44 -25.35 -13.61 0.03
C LEU A 44 -25.16 -12.10 -0.16
N GLU A 45 -26.17 -11.28 0.10
CA GLU A 45 -26.08 -9.82 0.03
C GLU A 45 -25.03 -9.28 1.00
N ARG A 46 -24.97 -9.81 2.24
CA ARG A 46 -23.93 -9.46 3.22
C ARG A 46 -22.53 -9.81 2.73
N ARG A 47 -22.33 -11.03 2.22
CA ARG A 47 -21.02 -11.47 1.67
C ARG A 47 -20.61 -10.65 0.46
N LEU A 48 -21.55 -10.33 -0.42
CA LEU A 48 -21.30 -9.49 -1.60
C LEU A 48 -20.86 -8.09 -1.17
N ASN A 49 -21.57 -7.49 -0.22
CA ASN A 49 -21.22 -6.18 0.30
C ASN A 49 -19.84 -6.19 0.98
N GLU A 50 -19.54 -7.22 1.77
CA GLU A 50 -18.22 -7.39 2.40
C GLU A 50 -17.10 -7.48 1.35
N LEU A 51 -17.28 -8.30 0.31
CA LEU A 51 -16.32 -8.43 -0.80
C LEU A 51 -16.15 -7.12 -1.57
N VAL A 52 -17.23 -6.36 -1.79
CA VAL A 52 -17.15 -5.06 -2.46
C VAL A 52 -16.36 -4.05 -1.62
N GLU A 53 -16.62 -4.00 -0.32
CA GLU A 53 -15.89 -3.10 0.59
C GLU A 53 -14.43 -3.52 0.80
N GLU A 54 -14.13 -4.82 0.80
CA GLU A 54 -12.76 -5.32 0.79
C GLU A 54 -12.06 -4.97 -0.53
N ASN A 55 -12.72 -5.17 -1.68
CA ASN A 55 -12.17 -4.86 -2.99
C ASN A 55 -11.87 -3.36 -3.13
N LYS A 56 -12.79 -2.48 -2.70
CA LYS A 56 -12.57 -1.03 -2.66
C LYS A 56 -11.38 -0.65 -1.79
N ARG A 57 -11.28 -1.22 -0.58
CA ARG A 57 -10.16 -0.97 0.34
C ARG A 57 -8.83 -1.44 -0.24
N SER A 58 -8.80 -2.65 -0.78
CA SER A 58 -7.62 -3.23 -1.43
C SER A 58 -7.17 -2.39 -2.61
N ARG A 59 -8.11 -2.01 -3.49
CA ARG A 59 -7.83 -1.16 -4.65
C ARG A 59 -7.28 0.20 -4.26
N LYS A 60 -7.90 0.87 -3.28
CA LYS A 60 -7.41 2.16 -2.78
C LYS A 60 -6.00 2.05 -2.20
N ALA A 61 -5.73 1.01 -1.41
CA ALA A 61 -4.41 0.77 -0.85
C ALA A 61 -3.35 0.51 -1.93
N ALA A 62 -3.70 -0.24 -2.98
CA ALA A 62 -2.82 -0.48 -4.12
C ALA A 62 -2.54 0.81 -4.90
N GLU A 63 -3.57 1.61 -5.19
CA GLU A 63 -3.43 2.89 -5.88
C GLU A 63 -2.58 3.88 -5.09
N ASP A 64 -2.77 3.96 -3.77
CA ASP A 64 -1.96 4.80 -2.87
C ASP A 64 -0.50 4.33 -2.83
N ALA A 65 -0.25 3.01 -2.76
CA ALA A 65 1.10 2.46 -2.80
C ALA A 65 1.82 2.76 -4.12
N GLU A 66 1.12 2.60 -5.25
CA GLU A 66 1.64 2.92 -6.57
C GLU A 66 1.94 4.41 -6.72
N ARG A 67 1.01 5.28 -6.29
CA ARG A 67 1.23 6.73 -6.28
C ARG A 67 2.47 7.08 -5.46
N ASN A 68 2.55 6.59 -4.23
CA ASN A 68 3.65 6.92 -3.33
C ASN A 68 5.00 6.46 -3.88
N SER A 69 5.06 5.25 -4.44
CA SER A 69 6.25 4.71 -5.09
C SER A 69 6.67 5.58 -6.29
N THR A 70 5.70 5.92 -7.14
CA THR A 70 5.95 6.69 -8.37
C THR A 70 6.44 8.11 -8.07
N VAL A 71 5.81 8.81 -7.11
CA VAL A 71 6.23 10.16 -6.71
C VAL A 71 7.64 10.14 -6.11
N ARG A 72 7.93 9.17 -5.22
CA ARG A 72 9.27 9.03 -4.62
C ARG A 72 10.33 8.73 -5.67
N ALA A 73 10.04 7.85 -6.62
CA ALA A 73 10.96 7.52 -7.71
C ALA A 73 11.26 8.73 -8.60
N GLU A 74 10.25 9.55 -8.90
CA GLU A 74 10.43 10.79 -9.67
C GLU A 74 11.24 11.85 -8.90
N LEU A 75 10.95 12.07 -7.62
CA LEU A 75 11.75 12.96 -6.75
C LEU A 75 13.22 12.52 -6.66
N GLN A 76 13.46 11.20 -6.54
CA GLN A 76 14.79 10.64 -6.56
C GLN A 76 15.49 10.88 -7.91
N ARG A 77 14.77 10.73 -9.03
CA ARG A 77 15.31 11.00 -10.37
C ARG A 77 15.70 12.48 -10.55
N LEU A 78 14.95 13.40 -9.95
CA LEU A 78 15.26 14.83 -9.95
C LEU A 78 16.44 15.18 -9.02
N GLY A 79 16.97 14.21 -8.28
CA GLY A 79 18.15 14.40 -7.43
C GLY A 79 17.85 15.06 -6.09
N VAL A 80 16.61 14.97 -5.60
CA VAL A 80 16.21 15.48 -4.28
C VAL A 80 16.93 14.71 -3.18
N ALA A 81 17.64 15.42 -2.30
CA ALA A 81 18.33 14.86 -1.15
C ALA A 81 17.36 14.43 -0.03
N LYS A 82 16.32 15.24 0.22
CA LYS A 82 15.33 15.02 1.28
C LYS A 82 13.99 14.53 0.71
N ILE A 83 13.98 13.30 0.19
CA ILE A 83 12.83 12.73 -0.53
C ILE A 83 11.56 12.73 0.34
N ASP A 84 11.65 12.32 1.61
CA ASP A 84 10.46 12.25 2.48
C ASP A 84 9.85 13.62 2.79
N LEU A 85 10.67 14.67 2.86
CA LEU A 85 10.19 16.04 3.09
C LEU A 85 9.48 16.57 1.84
N ALA A 86 10.12 16.42 0.68
CA ALA A 86 9.54 16.79 -0.60
C ALA A 86 8.24 16.03 -0.88
N PHE A 87 8.24 14.72 -0.63
CA PHE A 87 7.07 13.85 -0.79
C PHE A 87 5.87 14.34 0.04
N LYS A 88 6.09 14.69 1.31
CA LYS A 88 5.03 15.23 2.18
C LYS A 88 4.42 16.53 1.66
N ALA A 89 5.20 17.37 1.00
CA ALA A 89 4.73 18.64 0.46
C ALA A 89 3.87 18.46 -0.82
N VAL A 90 4.14 17.42 -1.62
CA VAL A 90 3.52 17.26 -2.95
C VAL A 90 2.45 16.17 -3.04
N GLN A 91 2.47 15.18 -2.13
CA GLN A 91 1.60 13.98 -2.22
C GLN A 91 0.11 14.30 -2.33
N ASP A 92 -0.37 15.34 -1.66
CA ASP A 92 -1.79 15.69 -1.58
C ASP A 92 -2.28 16.36 -2.87
N SER A 93 -1.37 16.98 -3.63
CA SER A 93 -1.68 17.61 -4.90
C SER A 93 -1.72 16.60 -6.07
N ILE A 94 -1.17 15.40 -5.89
CA ILE A 94 -1.02 14.40 -6.96
C ILE A 94 -2.17 13.38 -6.90
N VAL A 95 -2.91 13.31 -8.00
CA VAL A 95 -4.07 12.43 -8.19
C VAL A 95 -3.93 11.60 -9.46
N ARG A 96 -4.64 10.47 -9.53
CA ARG A 96 -4.75 9.71 -10.79
C ARG A 96 -5.77 10.38 -11.69
N GLY A 97 -5.35 10.79 -12.88
CA GLY A 97 -6.20 11.34 -13.93
C GLY A 97 -7.05 10.28 -14.62
N GLU A 98 -7.95 10.72 -15.49
CA GLU A 98 -8.87 9.84 -16.22
C GLU A 98 -8.15 8.88 -17.18
N ASP A 99 -6.99 9.28 -17.69
CA ASP A 99 -6.12 8.48 -18.56
C ASP A 99 -5.30 7.42 -17.79
N GLY A 100 -5.46 7.36 -16.46
CA GLY A 100 -4.73 6.47 -15.58
C GLY A 100 -3.32 6.94 -15.21
N ARG A 101 -2.85 8.08 -15.71
CA ARG A 101 -1.57 8.68 -15.32
C ARG A 101 -1.73 9.58 -14.10
N PHE A 102 -0.61 9.89 -13.45
CA PHE A 102 -0.61 10.83 -12.33
C PHE A 102 -0.50 12.27 -12.82
N VAL A 103 -1.41 13.12 -12.34
CA VAL A 103 -1.46 14.56 -12.58
C VAL A 103 -1.46 15.30 -11.26
N ALA A 104 -0.86 16.48 -11.23
CA ALA A 104 -0.95 17.39 -10.12
C ALA A 104 -2.13 18.34 -10.35
N ARG A 105 -3.04 18.45 -9.38
CA ARG A 105 -4.14 19.39 -9.39
C ARG A 105 -3.71 20.65 -8.66
N GLY A 106 -3.43 21.71 -9.42
CA GLY A 106 -3.12 23.04 -8.88
C GLY A 106 -4.21 24.05 -9.21
N ASP A 107 -4.01 25.29 -8.76
CA ASP A 107 -4.98 26.39 -8.96
C ASP A 107 -5.18 26.74 -10.45
N THR A 108 -4.18 26.45 -11.29
CA THR A 108 -4.18 26.74 -12.73
C THR A 108 -4.69 25.58 -13.58
N GLY A 109 -5.09 24.46 -12.95
CA GLY A 109 -5.59 23.27 -13.62
C GLY A 109 -4.77 22.01 -13.35
N GLU A 110 -5.02 20.96 -14.14
CA GLU A 110 -4.31 19.69 -14.05
C GLU A 110 -3.03 19.73 -14.89
N VAL A 111 -1.89 19.49 -14.26
CA VAL A 111 -0.56 19.48 -14.89
C VAL A 111 0.04 18.08 -14.77
N PRO A 112 0.78 17.56 -15.76
CA PRO A 112 1.45 16.27 -15.64
C PRO A 112 2.36 16.23 -14.40
N MET A 113 2.30 15.14 -13.62
CA MET A 113 3.06 15.01 -12.36
C MET A 113 4.55 15.31 -12.54
N LYS A 114 5.16 14.86 -13.64
CA LYS A 114 6.58 15.08 -13.93
C LYS A 114 6.92 16.57 -14.07
N GLU A 115 6.07 17.32 -14.77
CA GLU A 115 6.26 18.75 -14.98
C GLU A 115 6.09 19.52 -13.68
N TYR A 116 5.05 19.17 -12.91
CA TYR A 116 4.81 19.73 -11.58
C TYR A 116 5.99 19.49 -10.62
N LEU A 117 6.48 18.26 -10.52
CA LEU A 117 7.63 17.94 -9.64
C LEU A 117 8.91 18.65 -10.08
N THR A 118 9.10 18.86 -11.39
CA THR A 118 10.25 19.60 -11.92
C THR A 118 10.17 21.07 -11.52
N GLY A 119 9.00 21.70 -11.66
CA GLY A 119 8.75 23.07 -11.20
C GLY A 119 8.99 23.21 -9.69
N PHE A 120 8.41 22.31 -8.90
CA PHE A 120 8.58 22.27 -7.45
C PHE A 120 10.05 22.19 -7.00
N VAL A 121 10.86 21.32 -7.63
CA VAL A 121 12.28 21.19 -7.28
C VAL A 121 13.08 22.43 -7.69
N ASN A 122 12.74 23.08 -8.80
CA ASN A 122 13.39 24.30 -9.25
C ASN A 122 13.09 25.50 -8.33
N GLU A 123 11.87 25.58 -7.80
CA GLU A 123 11.45 26.59 -6.82
C GLU A 123 12.07 26.35 -5.44
N ASN A 124 12.47 25.11 -5.13
CA ASN A 124 13.01 24.69 -3.84
C ASN A 124 14.40 24.05 -3.98
N PRO A 125 15.44 24.83 -4.36
CA PRO A 125 16.80 24.30 -4.55
C PRO A 125 17.42 23.77 -3.26
N GLU A 126 16.89 24.14 -2.10
CA GLU A 126 17.25 23.60 -0.77
C GLU A 126 16.98 22.10 -0.61
N LEU A 127 16.12 21.53 -1.45
CA LEU A 127 15.85 20.10 -1.49
C LEU A 127 16.93 19.34 -2.26
N LEU A 128 17.72 20.02 -3.08
CA LEU A 128 18.83 19.44 -3.81
C LEU A 128 20.09 19.38 -2.92
N PRO A 129 21.00 18.42 -3.16
CA PRO A 129 22.29 18.38 -2.50
C PRO A 129 23.04 19.70 -2.72
N ALA A 130 23.67 20.23 -1.67
CA ALA A 130 24.50 21.43 -1.77
C ALA A 130 25.58 21.22 -2.84
N ARG A 131 25.45 21.91 -3.97
CA ARG A 131 26.48 21.98 -5.00
C ARG A 131 27.39 23.13 -4.62
N ILE A 132 28.56 22.83 -4.06
CA ILE A 132 29.58 23.84 -3.76
C ILE A 132 30.07 24.40 -5.11
N PRO A 133 29.79 25.66 -5.45
CA PRO A 133 30.21 26.24 -6.72
C PRO A 133 31.66 26.70 -6.56
N GLY A 134 32.63 25.80 -6.75
CA GLY A 134 34.05 26.19 -6.70
C GLY A 134 35.04 25.12 -6.26
N GLY A 135 34.95 23.89 -6.77
CA GLY A 135 35.95 22.85 -6.52
C GLY A 135 36.34 22.16 -7.81
N THR A 136 37.57 22.36 -8.27
CA THR A 136 38.17 21.60 -9.36
C THR A 136 38.18 20.11 -9.04
N GLY A 137 37.41 19.32 -9.78
CA GLY A 137 37.88 18.02 -10.29
C GLY A 137 37.99 16.81 -9.36
N MET A 138 37.21 16.67 -8.29
CA MET A 138 37.09 15.36 -7.60
C MET A 138 35.67 15.10 -7.07
N THR A 139 34.83 14.43 -7.85
CA THR A 139 33.56 13.87 -7.34
C THR A 139 33.65 12.35 -7.29
N ALA A 140 34.31 11.83 -6.26
CA ALA A 140 33.99 10.50 -5.75
C ALA A 140 32.78 10.65 -4.83
N THR A 141 31.74 9.89 -5.14
CA THR A 141 30.47 9.79 -4.44
C THR A 141 30.65 9.52 -2.94
N LEU A 142 30.49 10.53 -2.10
CA LEU A 142 30.28 10.35 -0.67
C LEU A 142 28.81 9.95 -0.43
N LYS A 143 28.53 8.66 -0.65
CA LYS A 143 27.54 7.98 0.16
C LYS A 143 28.12 7.97 1.57
N ALA A 144 27.38 8.48 2.55
CA ALA A 144 27.78 8.45 3.95
C ALA A 144 28.24 7.04 4.33
N ALA A 145 29.56 6.86 4.42
CA ALA A 145 30.11 5.71 5.09
C ALA A 145 29.82 5.95 6.57
N ALA A 146 29.05 5.04 7.16
CA ALA A 146 29.13 4.82 8.59
C ALA A 146 30.61 4.89 8.99
N THR A 147 30.90 5.60 10.07
CA THR A 147 32.16 5.56 10.79
C THR A 147 32.45 4.13 11.23
N GLY A 148 32.87 3.29 10.28
CA GLY A 148 33.55 2.05 10.50
C GLY A 148 35.00 2.36 10.21
N ASN A 149 35.83 2.37 11.25
CA ASN A 149 37.26 2.15 11.07
C ASN A 149 37.40 0.94 10.13
N GLU A 150 38.02 1.15 8.98
CA GLU A 150 38.36 0.07 8.06
C GLU A 150 39.25 -0.89 8.85
N MET A 151 38.69 -2.00 9.32
CA MET A 151 39.42 -2.98 10.12
C MET A 151 40.56 -3.51 9.26
N VAL A 152 41.80 -3.29 9.71
CA VAL A 152 42.98 -3.82 9.05
C VAL A 152 42.85 -5.34 9.00
N SER A 153 42.64 -5.86 7.78
CA SER A 153 42.45 -7.30 7.56
C SER A 153 43.80 -8.00 7.56
N ILE A 154 43.97 -9.01 8.42
CA ILE A 154 45.24 -9.74 8.62
C ILE A 154 45.80 -10.30 7.30
N GLU A 155 44.93 -10.75 6.39
CA GLU A 155 45.30 -11.31 5.08
C GLU A 155 45.99 -10.31 4.13
N ARG A 156 45.86 -9.00 4.41
CA ARG A 156 46.47 -7.93 3.62
C ARG A 156 47.89 -7.60 4.08
N ILE A 157 48.33 -8.07 5.25
CA ILE A 157 49.68 -7.81 5.77
C ILE A 157 50.68 -8.65 4.96
N ARG A 158 51.43 -8.01 4.07
CA ARG A 158 52.45 -8.64 3.23
C ARG A 158 53.75 -7.82 3.21
N PRO A 159 54.93 -8.46 3.07
CA PRO A 159 56.18 -7.75 2.80
C PRO A 159 56.07 -6.97 1.48
N GLY A 160 56.27 -5.65 1.52
CA GLY A 160 56.12 -4.77 0.34
C GLY A 160 54.89 -3.85 0.35
N MET A 161 54.16 -3.77 1.47
CA MET A 161 53.08 -2.81 1.70
C MET A 161 53.58 -1.34 1.72
N SER A 162 52.71 -0.38 1.36
CA SER A 162 53.07 1.03 1.42
C SER A 162 53.37 1.50 2.85
N ALA A 163 54.22 2.53 3.00
CA ALA A 163 54.64 3.02 4.31
C ALA A 163 53.46 3.52 5.16
N GLU A 164 52.45 4.11 4.51
CA GLU A 164 51.24 4.60 5.17
C GLU A 164 50.37 3.46 5.70
N GLU A 165 50.19 2.39 4.92
CA GLU A 165 49.42 1.21 5.34
C GLU A 165 50.13 0.45 6.47
N MET A 166 51.46 0.33 6.42
CA MET A 166 52.24 -0.26 7.52
C MET A 166 52.07 0.52 8.83
N GLN A 167 52.00 1.86 8.75
CA GLN A 167 51.82 2.70 9.91
C GLN A 167 50.43 2.48 10.55
N ARG A 168 49.38 2.37 9.73
CA ARG A 168 48.02 2.03 10.21
C ARG A 168 47.95 0.65 10.87
N VAL A 169 48.63 -0.34 10.30
CA VAL A 169 48.71 -1.69 10.88
C VAL A 169 49.38 -1.63 12.27
N ARG A 170 50.46 -0.85 12.41
CA ARG A 170 51.14 -0.67 13.70
C ARG A 170 50.25 -0.01 14.75
N GLU A 171 49.52 1.03 14.38
CA GLU A 171 48.58 1.73 15.28
C GLU A 171 47.47 0.79 15.76
N GLU A 172 46.95 -0.04 14.86
CA GLU A 172 45.92 -1.02 15.19
C GLU A 172 46.44 -2.13 16.10
N ILE A 173 47.67 -2.63 15.88
CA ILE A 173 48.33 -3.60 16.76
C ILE A 173 48.51 -3.01 18.17
N VAL A 174 48.94 -1.75 18.28
CA VAL A 174 49.11 -1.06 19.57
C VAL A 174 47.75 -0.91 20.28
N ARG A 175 46.70 -0.54 19.54
CA ARG A 175 45.33 -0.44 20.06
C ARG A 175 44.85 -1.77 20.62
N VAL A 176 44.97 -2.86 19.87
CA VAL A 176 44.56 -4.21 20.31
C VAL A 176 45.40 -4.66 21.51
N ALA A 177 46.71 -4.50 21.47
CA ALA A 177 47.59 -4.86 22.58
C ALA A 177 47.22 -4.09 23.86
N SER A 178 46.92 -2.80 23.76
CA SER A 178 46.50 -1.97 24.90
C SER A 178 45.14 -2.39 25.48
N GLN A 179 44.23 -2.89 24.64
CA GLN A 179 42.93 -3.41 25.07
C GLN A 179 43.08 -4.78 25.74
N SER A 180 43.93 -5.66 25.21
CA SER A 180 44.23 -6.96 25.82
C SER A 180 44.98 -6.83 27.16
N LEU A 181 45.87 -5.83 27.32
CA LEU A 181 46.61 -5.63 28.56
C LEU A 181 45.78 -4.99 29.68
N LYS A 182 44.75 -4.19 29.34
CA LYS A 182 43.79 -3.60 30.30
C LYS A 182 42.74 -4.58 30.81
N GLY A 183 42.67 -5.78 30.24
CA GLY A 183 41.70 -6.83 30.57
C GLY A 183 42.21 -7.94 31.48
N LEU A 184 43.36 -7.74 32.14
CA LEU A 184 43.90 -8.61 33.20
C LEU A 184 43.87 -7.89 34.55
#